data_AF-A0A928SRJ3-F1
#
_entry.id   AF-A0A928SRJ3-F1
#
_cell.length_a   1.000
_cell.length_b   1.000
_cell.length_c   1.000
_cell.angle_alpha   90.00
_cell.angle_beta   90.00
_cell.angle_gamma   90.00
#
_symmetry.space_group_name_H-M   'P 1'
#
loop_
_entity.id
_entity.type
_entity.pdbx_description
1 polymer ?
#
loop_
_entity_poly.entity_id
_entity_poly.type
_entity_poly.pdbx_seq_one_letter_code
_entity_poly.pdbx_strand_id
1 'polypeptide(L)'
;MKLATVHSACECQARLSAELDENKHVHRGWATDLGRGKTRIAPAHSIHPASERFQLGWACPMCGRNTLRSFETSGLVWSERADLAQSA
;
A
#
# COMPACT_ATOMS: atom_id res chain seq x y z
N MET A 1 -1.31 17.13 2.95
CA MET A 1 -1.22 15.86 3.73
C MET A 1 0.07 15.16 3.37
N LYS A 2 0.73 14.48 4.31
CA LYS A 2 1.89 13.63 3.98
C LYS A 2 1.43 12.21 3.68
N LEU A 3 2.11 11.57 2.74
CA LEU A 3 1.87 10.19 2.36
C LEU A 3 3.16 9.38 2.46
N ALA A 4 3.06 8.14 2.93
CA ALA A 4 4.10 7.15 2.79
C ALA A 4 3.63 6.07 1.82
N THR A 5 4.48 5.68 0.87
CA THR A 5 4.23 4.51 0.02
C THR A 5 4.98 3.32 0.58
N VAL A 6 4.27 2.21 0.78
CA VAL A 6 4.87 0.95 1.20
C VAL A 6 4.66 -0.12 0.15
N HIS A 7 5.55 -1.11 0.14
CA HIS A 7 5.52 -2.21 -0.81
C HIS A 7 5.77 -3.54 -0.12
N SER A 8 5.17 -4.58 -0.66
CA SER A 8 5.49 -5.97 -0.33
C SER A 8 5.26 -6.89 -1.53
N ALA A 9 5.60 -8.15 -1.40
CA ALA A 9 5.31 -9.19 -2.39
C ALA A 9 4.14 -10.05 -1.94
N CYS A 10 3.24 -10.35 -2.86
CA CYS A 10 2.29 -11.45 -2.74
C CYS A 10 3.00 -12.78 -3.00
N GLU A 11 2.42 -13.88 -2.51
CA GLU A 11 2.88 -15.24 -2.75
C GLU A 11 2.95 -15.58 -4.25
N CYS A 12 2.07 -14.98 -5.07
CA CYS A 12 2.08 -15.11 -6.52
C CYS A 12 3.11 -14.22 -7.24
N GLN A 13 4.03 -13.59 -6.49
CA GLN A 13 5.08 -12.69 -6.98
C GLN A 13 4.61 -11.33 -7.51
N ALA A 14 3.32 -11.00 -7.38
CA ALA A 14 2.84 -9.64 -7.64
C ALA A 14 3.36 -8.67 -6.57
N ARG A 15 3.77 -7.46 -6.98
CA ARG A 15 4.15 -6.39 -6.04
C ARG A 15 2.90 -5.70 -5.52
N LEU A 16 2.64 -5.82 -4.23
CA LEU A 16 1.57 -5.14 -3.51
C LEU A 16 2.08 -3.80 -3.02
N SER A 17 1.28 -2.75 -3.18
CA SER A 17 1.65 -1.39 -2.78
C SER A 17 0.46 -0.70 -2.14
N ALA A 18 0.73 0.19 -1.18
CA ALA A 18 -0.29 1.04 -0.58
C ALA A 18 0.27 2.41 -0.23
N GLU A 19 -0.60 3.42 -0.23
CA GLU A 19 -0.32 4.72 0.34
C GLU A 19 -1.00 4.87 1.69
N LEU A 20 -0.25 5.41 2.64
CA LEU A 20 -0.65 5.62 4.01
C LEU A 20 -0.58 7.11 4.34
N ASP A 21 -1.55 7.61 5.10
CA ASP A 21 -1.43 8.93 5.74
C ASP A 21 -0.54 8.86 7.00
N GLU A 22 -0.36 10.01 7.66
CA GLU A 22 0.42 10.15 8.89
C GLU A 22 -0.11 9.30 10.05
N ASN A 23 -1.40 8.93 10.02
CA ASN A 23 -2.03 8.02 10.99
C ASN A 23 -1.93 6.55 10.56
N LYS A 24 -1.19 6.26 9.47
CA LYS A 24 -1.02 4.94 8.86
C LYS A 24 -2.34 4.35 8.36
N HIS A 25 -3.34 5.16 8.03
CA HIS A 25 -4.55 4.72 7.34
C HIS A 25 -4.31 4.62 5.83
N VAL A 26 -4.78 3.52 5.22
CA VAL A 26 -4.68 3.34 3.77
C VAL A 26 -5.58 4.34 3.04
N HIS A 27 -4.98 5.10 2.12
CA HIS A 27 -5.70 5.90 1.12
C HIS A 27 -5.96 5.14 -0.18
N ARG A 28 -4.98 4.40 -0.67
CA ARG A 28 -5.11 3.57 -1.89
C ARG A 28 -4.20 2.36 -1.84
N GLY A 29 -4.59 1.30 -2.53
CA GLY A 29 -3.81 0.08 -2.69
C GLY A 29 -3.84 -0.42 -4.13
N TRP A 30 -2.72 -0.97 -4.59
CA TRP A 30 -2.58 -1.53 -5.94
C TRP A 30 -1.62 -2.71 -5.96
N ALA A 31 -1.78 -3.55 -6.99
CA ALA A 31 -0.89 -4.66 -7.28
C ALA A 31 -0.33 -4.53 -8.69
N THR A 32 0.97 -4.73 -8.84
CA THR A 32 1.66 -4.77 -10.13
C THR A 32 2.10 -6.19 -10.43
N ASP A 33 1.65 -6.72 -11.56
CA ASP A 33 2.18 -7.95 -12.13
C ASP A 33 3.53 -7.62 -12.79
N LEU A 34 4.62 -8.06 -12.18
CA LEU A 34 5.98 -7.79 -12.68
C LEU A 34 6.29 -8.53 -13.99
N GLY A 35 5.61 -9.64 -14.26
CA GLY A 35 5.80 -10.42 -15.50
C GLY A 35 5.08 -9.82 -16.70
N ARG A 36 3.95 -9.12 -16.47
CA ARG A 36 3.12 -8.53 -17.54
C ARG A 36 3.06 -7.00 -17.53
N GLY A 37 3.72 -6.35 -16.57
CA GLY A 37 3.75 -4.89 -16.41
C GLY A 37 2.39 -4.26 -16.09
N LYS A 38 1.38 -5.04 -15.73
CA LYS A 38 0.01 -4.53 -15.52
C LYS A 38 -0.22 -4.19 -14.05
N THR A 39 -0.61 -2.93 -13.79
CA THR A 39 -1.07 -2.49 -12.47
C THR A 39 -2.59 -2.58 -12.39
N ARG A 40 -3.11 -3.08 -11.27
CA ARG A 40 -4.54 -3.17 -10.98
C ARG A 40 -4.82 -2.67 -9.55
N ILE A 41 -6.03 -2.17 -9.33
CA ILE A 41 -6.52 -1.82 -8.00
C ILE A 41 -6.49 -3.09 -7.13
N ALA A 42 -5.92 -2.96 -5.94
CA ALA A 42 -5.84 -4.02 -4.95
C ALA A 42 -6.22 -3.39 -3.60
N PRO A 43 -7.49 -3.50 -3.16
CA PRO A 43 -7.94 -2.91 -1.91
C PRO A 43 -7.01 -3.30 -0.76
N ALA A 44 -6.60 -2.30 0.02
CA ALA A 44 -5.70 -2.48 1.14
C ALA A 44 -6.31 -1.88 2.41
N HIS A 45 -5.99 -2.46 3.56
CA HIS A 45 -6.51 -2.03 4.85
C HIS A 45 -5.44 -2.10 5.94
N SER A 46 -5.43 -1.10 6.81
CA SER A 46 -4.52 -1.03 7.96
C SER A 46 -5.11 -1.73 9.16
N ILE A 47 -4.27 -2.50 9.85
CA ILE A 47 -4.63 -3.21 11.08
C ILE A 47 -3.64 -2.76 12.17
N HIS A 48 -4.19 -2.36 13.33
CA HIS A 48 -3.46 -1.74 14.43
C HIS A 48 -2.61 -0.51 14.04
N PRO A 49 -3.17 0.49 13.34
CA PRO A 49 -2.41 1.66 12.89
C PRO A 49 -1.84 2.51 14.03
N ALA A 50 -2.31 2.39 15.27
CA ALA A 50 -1.69 3.10 16.40
C ALA A 50 -0.37 2.47 16.88
N SER A 51 -0.07 1.22 16.47
CA SER A 51 1.13 0.50 16.90
C SER A 51 2.39 0.95 16.14
N GLU A 52 3.55 0.81 16.77
CA GLU A 52 4.85 0.99 16.10
C GLU A 52 5.02 -0.01 14.96
N ARG A 53 4.70 -1.28 15.24
CA ARG A 53 4.56 -2.35 14.27
C ARG A 53 3.10 -2.54 13.91
N PHE A 54 2.73 -2.20 12.69
CA PHE A 54 1.37 -2.31 12.19
C PHE A 54 1.32 -3.29 11.01
N GLN A 55 0.11 -3.64 10.57
CA GLN A 55 -0.06 -4.56 9.45
C GLN A 55 -0.92 -3.94 8.37
N LEU A 56 -0.65 -4.35 7.13
CA LEU A 56 -1.49 -4.07 5.98
C LEU A 56 -1.94 -5.37 5.35
N GLY A 57 -3.25 -5.47 5.08
CA GLY A 57 -3.84 -6.55 4.31
C GLY A 57 -4.21 -6.06 2.92
N TRP A 58 -3.82 -6.78 1.87
CA TRP A 58 -4.25 -6.54 0.48
C TRP A 58 -5.12 -7.69 -0.02
N ALA A 59 -6.15 -7.37 -0.80
CA ALA A 59 -6.82 -8.34 -1.67
C ALA A 59 -6.11 -8.35 -3.04
N CYS A 60 -5.30 -9.37 -3.33
CA CYS A 60 -4.50 -9.44 -4.54
C CYS A 60 -5.37 -9.78 -5.77
N PRO A 61 -5.47 -8.90 -6.78
CA PRO A 61 -6.29 -9.14 -7.97
C PRO A 61 -5.65 -10.14 -8.96
N MET A 62 -4.41 -10.57 -8.73
CA MET A 62 -3.70 -11.49 -9.63
C MET A 62 -3.96 -12.95 -9.26
N CYS A 63 -3.96 -13.28 -7.97
CA CYS A 63 -4.18 -14.65 -7.47
C CYS A 63 -5.44 -14.82 -6.63
N GLY A 64 -6.18 -13.73 -6.35
CA GLY A 64 -7.42 -13.73 -5.57
C GLY A 64 -7.24 -13.91 -4.07
N ARG A 65 -6.00 -14.00 -3.56
CA ARG A 65 -5.72 -14.20 -2.13
C ARG A 65 -5.64 -12.88 -1.38
N ASN A 66 -5.94 -12.95 -0.08
CA ASN A 66 -5.64 -11.89 0.86
C ASN A 66 -4.23 -12.09 1.43
N THR A 67 -3.40 -11.06 1.33
CA THR A 67 -2.01 -11.09 1.78
C THR A 67 -1.83 -10.08 2.92
N LEU A 68 -1.39 -10.55 4.08
CA LEU A 68 -1.11 -9.72 5.26
C LEU A 68 0.40 -9.55 5.45
N ARG A 69 0.85 -8.32 5.71
CA ARG A 69 2.28 -8.01 5.95
C ARG A 69 2.44 -7.00 7.07
N SER A 70 3.49 -7.16 7.87
CA SER A 70 3.86 -6.21 8.92
C SER A 70 4.82 -5.15 8.40
N PHE A 71 4.69 -3.94 8.94
CA PHE A 71 5.58 -2.81 8.69
C PHE A 71 5.93 -2.12 10.01
N GLU A 72 7.11 -1.53 10.06
CA GLU A 72 7.58 -0.72 11.18
C GLU A 72 7.40 0.77 10.86
N THR A 73 6.89 1.54 11.82
CA THR A 73 6.65 2.98 11.66
C THR A 73 7.96 3.73 11.33
N SER A 74 9.08 3.31 11.90
CA SER A 74 10.41 3.89 11.67
C SER A 74 10.92 3.72 10.22
N GLY A 75 10.37 2.77 9.46
CA GLY A 75 10.73 2.53 8.06
C GLY A 75 9.92 3.37 7.07
N LEU A 76 8.97 4.19 7.53
CA LEU A 76 8.13 5.00 6.65
C LEU A 76 8.86 6.25 6.20
N VAL A 77 8.90 6.45 4.88
CA VAL A 77 9.41 7.66 4.24
C VAL A 77 8.22 8.49 3.77
N TRP A 78 8.10 9.70 4.32
CA TRP A 78 6.99 10.60 4.05
C TRP A 78 7.32 11.54 2.91
N SER A 79 6.42 11.64 1.93
CA SER A 79 6.42 12.69 0.92
C SER A 79 5.25 13.64 1.16
N GLU A 80 5.44 14.92 0.84
CA GLU A 80 4.31 15.82 0.74
C GLU A 80 3.48 15.41 -0.48
N ARG A 81 2.17 15.22 -0.28
CA ARG A 81 1.25 15.18 -1.40
C ARG A 81 1.14 16.63 -1.90
N ALA A 82 2.07 17.04 -2.77
CA ALA A 82 1.90 18.25 -3.55
C ALA A 82 0.57 18.10 -4.28
N ASP A 83 -0.39 18.95 -3.94
CA ASP A 83 -1.74 18.87 -4.45
C ASP A 83 -1.73 18.75 -5.97
N LEU A 84 -2.20 17.61 -6.48
CA LEU A 84 -2.78 17.52 -7.82
C LEU A 84 -4.10 18.30 -7.80
N ALA A 85 -4.01 19.62 -7.59
CA ALA A 85 -4.87 20.60 -8.20
C ALA A 85 -4.36 20.84 -9.64
N GLN A 86 -4.36 19.78 -10.44
CA GLN A 86 -4.38 19.89 -11.90
C GLN A 86 -5.73 19.33 -12.34
N SER A 87 -6.79 20.02 -11.91
CA SER A 87 -8.07 20.01 -12.60
C SER A 87 -7.97 21.03 -13.74
N ALA A 88 -7.69 20.54 -14.95
CA ALA A 88 -8.15 21.10 -16.21
C ALA A 88 -8.03 20.02 -17.29
#